data_AF-A0A644SUD1-F1
#
_entry.id   AF-A0A644SUD1-F1
#
_cell.length_a   1.000
_cell.length_b   1.000
_cell.length_c   1.000
_cell.angle_alpha   90.00
_cell.angle_beta   90.00
_cell.angle_gamma   90.00
#
_symmetry.space_group_name_H-M   'P 1'
#
loop_
_entity.id
_entity.type
_entity.pdbx_description
1 polymer ?
#
loop_
_entity_poly.entity_id
_entity_poly.type
_entity_poly.pdbx_seq_one_letter_code
_entity_poly.pdbx_strand_id
1 'polypeptide(L)'
;MEELGKASREGPIDEKTVQLIQLVASASIRSEGSVHSHTRRALEAGATKDEIYHALISITSTIGFPTVAAAISWAEDVMLNNDE
;
A
#
# COMPACT_ATOMS: atom_id res chain seq x y z
N MET A 1 13.49 -18.20 9.56
CA MET A 1 13.09 -16.78 9.71
C MET A 1 13.95 -15.87 8.86
N GLU A 2 15.29 -15.99 8.90
CA GLU A 2 16.21 -15.22 8.07
C GLU A 2 15.95 -15.37 6.55
N GLU A 3 15.79 -16.61 6.07
CA GLU A 3 15.45 -16.89 4.67
C GLU A 3 14.10 -16.28 4.22
N LEU A 4 13.11 -16.22 5.11
CA LEU A 4 11.81 -15.59 4.81
C LEU A 4 11.96 -14.06 4.70
N GLY A 5 12.78 -13.46 5.56
CA GLY A 5 13.08 -12.03 5.50
C GLY A 5 13.84 -11.65 4.23
N LYS A 6 14.76 -12.52 3.78
CA LYS A 6 15.51 -12.33 2.54
C LYS A 6 14.63 -12.51 1.30
N ALA A 7 13.84 -13.58 1.23
CA ALA A 7 12.92 -13.82 0.11
C ALA A 7 11.84 -12.73 -0.05
N SER A 8 11.44 -12.09 1.05
CA SER A 8 10.52 -10.94 1.04
C SER A 8 11.14 -9.67 0.40
N ARG A 9 12.47 -9.58 0.35
CA ARG A 9 13.22 -8.45 -0.25
C ARG A 9 13.82 -8.78 -1.62
N GLU A 10 14.15 -10.04 -1.87
CA GLU A 10 14.87 -10.51 -3.06
C GLU A 10 14.01 -11.53 -3.82
N GLY A 11 12.81 -11.09 -4.21
CA GLY A 11 11.83 -11.91 -4.94
C GLY A 11 11.73 -11.56 -6.42
N PRO A 12 10.99 -12.36 -7.22
CA PRO A 12 10.78 -12.10 -8.65
C PRO A 12 9.78 -10.97 -8.94
N ILE A 13 9.16 -10.40 -7.91
CA ILE A 13 8.20 -9.29 -8.02
C ILE A 13 8.97 -8.00 -7.74
N ASP A 14 8.79 -7.00 -8.59
CA ASP A 14 9.45 -5.70 -8.42
C ASP A 14 8.97 -4.96 -7.16
N GLU A 15 9.84 -4.09 -6.63
CA GLU A 15 9.62 -3.33 -5.40
C GLU A 15 8.27 -2.60 -5.40
N LYS A 16 7.91 -1.95 -6.51
CA LYS A 16 6.64 -1.21 -6.63
C LYS A 16 5.46 -2.14 -6.41
N THR A 17 5.43 -3.26 -7.12
CA THR A 17 4.34 -4.24 -6.97
C THR A 17 4.31 -4.85 -5.56
N VAL A 18 5.47 -5.13 -4.95
CA VAL A 18 5.52 -5.60 -3.56
C VAL A 18 4.91 -4.58 -2.59
N GLN A 19 5.24 -3.29 -2.73
CA GLN A 19 4.68 -2.26 -1.86
C GLN A 19 3.17 -2.10 -2.05
N LEU A 20 2.66 -2.17 -3.29
CA LEU A 20 1.22 -2.14 -3.55
C LEU A 20 0.49 -3.34 -2.93
N ILE A 21 1.08 -4.54 -2.98
CA ILE A 21 0.53 -5.74 -2.32
C ILE A 21 0.50 -5.55 -0.80
N GLN A 22 1.58 -5.04 -0.21
CA GLN A 22 1.66 -4.80 1.23
C GLN A 22 0.70 -3.70 1.68
N LEU A 23 0.48 -2.69 0.85
CA LEU A 23 -0.52 -1.64 1.07
C LEU A 23 -1.94 -2.20 1.16
N VAL A 24 -2.37 -2.99 0.16
CA VAL A 24 -3.73 -3.58 0.17
C VAL A 24 -3.90 -4.61 1.29
N ALA A 25 -2.84 -5.34 1.65
CA ALA A 25 -2.85 -6.23 2.81
C ALA A 25 -3.00 -5.43 4.12
N SER A 26 -2.30 -4.30 4.25
CA SER A 26 -2.40 -3.40 5.40
C SER A 26 -3.80 -2.80 5.54
N ALA A 27 -4.40 -2.40 4.42
CA ALA A 27 -5.79 -1.93 4.37
C ALA A 27 -6.76 -3.03 4.83
N SER A 28 -6.54 -4.28 4.39
CA SER A 28 -7.39 -5.43 4.73
C SER A 28 -7.39 -5.75 6.22
N ILE A 29 -6.28 -5.50 6.92
CA ILE A 29 -6.17 -5.65 8.38
C ILE A 29 -6.41 -4.36 9.16
N ARG A 30 -6.83 -3.28 8.47
CA ARG A 30 -7.11 -1.94 9.04
C ARG A 30 -5.93 -1.34 9.81
N SER A 31 -4.70 -1.53 9.32
CA SER A 31 -3.49 -0.99 9.93
C SER A 31 -3.11 0.35 9.28
N GLU A 32 -3.62 1.46 9.81
CA GLU A 32 -3.37 2.82 9.31
C GLU A 32 -1.86 3.15 9.17
N GLY A 33 -1.07 2.95 10.23
CA GLY A 33 0.37 3.22 10.19
C GLY A 33 1.11 2.41 9.11
N SER A 34 0.66 1.18 8.84
CA SER A 34 1.22 0.35 7.76
C SER A 34 0.75 0.83 6.38
N VAL A 35 -0.50 1.30 6.26
CA VAL A 35 -1.01 1.95 5.04
C VAL A 35 -0.18 3.20 4.72
N HIS A 36 0.15 4.03 5.72
CA HIS A 36 1.04 5.18 5.53
C HIS A 36 2.44 4.75 5.04
N SER A 37 3.04 3.77 5.72
CA SER A 37 4.38 3.29 5.39
C SER A 37 4.47 2.72 3.97
N HIS A 38 3.54 1.83 3.60
CA HIS A 38 3.54 1.20 2.27
C HIS A 38 3.10 2.16 1.17
N THR A 39 2.27 3.16 1.46
CA THR A 39 1.97 4.25 0.51
C THR A 39 3.23 5.04 0.17
N ARG A 40 3.99 5.48 1.18
CA ARG A 40 5.25 6.22 0.98
C ARG A 40 6.26 5.39 0.18
N ARG A 41 6.48 4.14 0.58
CA ARG A 41 7.43 3.24 -0.09
C ARG A 41 7.00 2.88 -1.51
N ALA A 42 5.69 2.76 -1.77
CA ALA A 42 5.20 2.57 -3.13
C ALA A 42 5.52 3.79 -4.01
N LEU A 43 5.31 5.01 -3.51
CA LEU A 43 5.67 6.25 -4.22
C LEU A 43 7.19 6.33 -4.46
N GLU A 44 8.01 6.03 -3.46
CA GLU A 44 9.48 5.96 -3.58
C GLU A 44 9.93 4.92 -4.61
N ALA A 45 9.21 3.80 -4.73
CA ALA A 45 9.44 2.77 -5.73
C ALA A 45 8.87 3.14 -7.13
N GLY A 46 8.31 4.34 -7.30
CA GLY A 46 7.82 4.85 -8.58
C GLY A 46 6.34 4.55 -8.86
N ALA A 47 5.54 4.17 -7.87
CA ALA A 47 4.10 4.08 -8.03
C ALA A 47 3.49 5.47 -8.27
N THR A 48 2.53 5.57 -9.18
CA THR A 48 1.72 6.78 -9.30
C THR A 48 0.61 6.81 -8.25
N LYS A 49 0.08 8.01 -7.97
CA LYS A 49 -1.11 8.14 -7.11
C LYS A 49 -2.29 7.32 -7.66
N ASP A 50 -2.48 7.32 -8.98
CA ASP A 50 -3.52 6.55 -9.65
C ASP A 50 -3.36 5.03 -9.47
N GLU A 51 -2.13 4.50 -9.53
CA GLU A 51 -1.86 3.09 -9.25
C GLU A 51 -2.22 2.72 -7.80
N ILE A 52 -1.94 3.61 -6.85
CA ILE A 52 -2.28 3.40 -5.43
C ILE A 52 -3.79 3.44 -5.21
N TYR A 53 -4.48 4.45 -5.75
CA TYR A 53 -5.94 4.52 -5.70
C TYR A 53 -6.58 3.28 -6.31
N HIS A 54 -6.12 2.87 -7.49
CA HIS A 54 -6.67 1.70 -8.16
C HIS A 54 -6.42 0.41 -7.37
N ALA A 55 -5.23 0.23 -6.77
CA ALA A 55 -4.95 -0.92 -5.91
C ALA A 55 -5.94 -1.00 -4.73
N LEU A 56 -6.17 0.11 -4.02
CA LEU A 56 -7.12 0.18 -2.91
C LEU A 56 -8.58 -0.03 -3.36
N ILE A 57 -8.97 0.52 -4.51
CA ILE A 57 -10.31 0.33 -5.08
C ILE A 57 -10.53 -1.13 -5.53
N SER A 58 -9.51 -1.80 -6.06
CA SER A 58 -9.61 -3.15 -6.61
C SER A 58 -10.07 -4.21 -5.58
N ILE A 59 -9.79 -3.98 -4.29
CA ILE A 59 -10.15 -4.88 -3.19
C ILE A 59 -11.51 -4.55 -2.54
N THR A 60 -12.27 -3.60 -3.10
CA THR A 60 -13.57 -3.18 -2.54
C THR A 60 -14.56 -4.33 -2.37
N SER A 61 -14.61 -5.26 -3.33
CA SER A 61 -15.48 -6.45 -3.24
C SER A 61 -15.00 -7.44 -2.16
N THR A 62 -13.74 -7.36 -1.75
CA THR A 62 -13.13 -8.26 -0.76
C THR A 62 -13.30 -7.75 0.67
N ILE A 63 -13.10 -6.45 0.91
CA ILE A 63 -13.07 -5.87 2.27
C ILE A 63 -14.15 -4.81 2.55
N GLY A 64 -14.99 -4.52 1.56
CA GLY A 64 -16.12 -3.62 1.65
C GLY A 64 -15.75 -2.14 1.51
N PHE A 65 -16.71 -1.35 1.01
CA PHE A 65 -16.56 0.09 0.79
C PHE A 65 -16.08 0.89 2.01
N PRO A 66 -16.59 0.67 3.25
CA PRO A 66 -16.16 1.47 4.40
C PRO A 66 -14.67 1.28 4.73
N THR A 67 -14.13 0.07 4.53
CA THR A 67 -12.71 -0.21 4.79
C THR A 67 -11.82 0.41 3.72
N VAL A 68 -12.22 0.31 2.45
CA VAL A 68 -11.48 0.95 1.35
C VAL A 68 -11.50 2.47 1.48
N ALA A 69 -12.64 3.08 1.80
CA ALA A 69 -12.74 4.53 1.97
C ALA A 69 -11.79 5.04 3.08
N ALA A 70 -11.71 4.34 4.21
CA ALA A 70 -10.75 4.67 5.26
C ALA A 70 -9.29 4.53 4.78
N ALA A 71 -8.97 3.44 4.08
CA ALA A 71 -7.63 3.22 3.56
C ALA A 71 -7.20 4.27 2.52
N ILE A 72 -8.14 4.75 1.70
CA ILE A 72 -7.90 5.86 0.77
C ILE A 72 -7.56 7.14 1.55
N SER A 73 -8.36 7.49 2.56
CA SER A 73 -8.09 8.67 3.40
C SER A 73 -6.68 8.64 4.02
N TRP A 74 -6.27 7.49 4.55
CA TRP A 74 -4.92 7.32 5.10
C TRP A 74 -3.82 7.42 4.02
N ALA A 75 -4.05 6.85 2.84
CA ALA A 75 -3.11 6.98 1.74
C ALA A 75 -2.98 8.45 1.28
N GLU A 76 -4.08 9.20 1.28
CA GLU A 76 -4.12 10.64 0.98
C GLU A 76 -3.34 11.48 1.98
N ASP A 77 -3.39 11.13 3.27
CA ASP A 77 -2.56 11.77 4.31
C ASP A 77 -1.06 11.69 3.98
N VAL A 78 -0.62 10.68 3.20
CA VAL A 78 0.76 10.61 2.72
C VAL A 78 0.94 11.35 1.40
N MET A 79 -0.01 11.22 0.47
CA MET A 79 0.12 11.79 -0.88
C MET A 79 -0.01 13.31 -0.93
N LEU A 80 -0.72 13.91 0.02
CA LEU A 80 -1.03 15.34 0.07
C LEU A 80 -0.12 16.12 1.04
N ASN A 81 0.53 15.43 1.98
CA ASN A 81 1.44 16.06 2.96
C ASN A 81 2.93 16.02 2.55
N ASN A 82 3.27 15.63 1.32
CA ASN A 82 4.66 15.62 0.80
C ASN A 82 5.09 16.96 0.16
N ASP A 83 4.43 18.07 0.50
CA ASP A 83 4.76 19.44 0.05
C ASP A 83 5.48 20.29 1.14
N GLU A 84 6.03 19.65 2.20
CA GLU A 84 6.91 20.30 3.19
C GLU A 84 8.35 19.78 3.15
#